data_AF-A0A8T6RSQ0-F1
#
_entry.id   AF-A0A8T6RSQ0-F1
#
_cell.length_a   1.000
_cell.length_b   1.000
_cell.length_c   1.000
_cell.angle_alpha   90.00
_cell.angle_beta   90.00
_cell.angle_gamma   90.00
#
_symmetry.space_group_name_H-M   'P 1'
#
loop_
_entity.id
_entity.type
_entity.pdbx_description
1 polymer ?
#
loop_
_entity_poly.entity_id
_entity_poly.type
_entity_poly.pdbx_seq_one_letter_code
_entity_poly.pdbx_strand_id
1 'polypeptide(L)'
;MSYGYLLEHLVLRATELGLGTCWMGYFNPEYFPELARDGVTPAISVVGVPERPRLGERLTRRAVRADKRKDWSVMFFDGTFERPLSREAAGEWAGPLEMLRLAPSAGNGQPWRVVRDGDGTFHLYLHRVKKRYHERGLHDVDIGIAMAHLELAAREAGLSGEWRVEDPGLSAPDGTEYRVSWFTH
;
A
#
# COMPACT_ATOMS: atom_id res chain seq x y z
N MET A 1 1.82 -1.03 -10.26
CA MET A 1 2.06 0.14 -9.38
C MET A 1 1.20 1.35 -9.78
N SER A 2 1.38 1.94 -10.96
CA SER A 2 0.68 3.19 -11.35
C SER A 2 -0.85 3.12 -11.24
N TYR A 3 -1.46 1.97 -11.54
CA TYR A 3 -2.91 1.77 -11.39
C TYR A 3 -3.37 1.92 -9.93
N GLY A 4 -2.73 1.21 -9.00
CA GLY A 4 -3.06 1.28 -7.57
C GLY A 4 -2.86 2.68 -7.00
N TYR A 5 -1.78 3.33 -7.42
CA TYR A 5 -1.47 4.71 -7.05
C TYR A 5 -2.60 5.67 -7.49
N LEU A 6 -2.89 5.74 -8.78
CA LEU A 6 -3.88 6.68 -9.31
C LEU A 6 -5.29 6.43 -8.78
N LEU A 7 -5.71 5.15 -8.71
CA LEU A 7 -7.04 4.83 -8.22
C LEU A 7 -7.17 5.10 -6.71
N GLU A 8 -6.09 4.95 -5.92
CA GLU A 8 -6.15 5.26 -4.49
C GLU A 8 -6.36 6.76 -4.24
N HIS A 9 -5.83 7.65 -5.09
CA HIS A 9 -6.18 9.08 -5.01
C HIS A 9 -7.68 9.31 -5.19
N LEU A 10 -8.34 8.59 -6.11
CA LEU A 10 -9.79 8.67 -6.29
C LEU A 10 -10.55 8.07 -5.10
N VAL A 11 -10.06 6.97 -4.55
CA VAL A 11 -10.63 6.31 -3.35
C VAL A 11 -10.56 7.23 -2.13
N LEU A 12 -9.42 7.88 -1.90
CA LEU A 12 -9.24 8.83 -0.81
C LEU A 12 -10.10 10.08 -1.02
N ARG A 13 -10.21 10.58 -2.26
CA ARG A 13 -11.13 11.68 -2.58
C ARG A 13 -12.60 11.31 -2.35
N ALA A 14 -13.00 10.09 -2.70
CA ALA A 14 -14.36 9.61 -2.41
C ALA A 14 -14.61 9.53 -0.89
N THR A 15 -13.61 9.07 -0.13
CA THR A 15 -13.67 9.01 1.35
C THR A 15 -13.83 10.41 1.94
N GLU A 16 -13.09 11.40 1.44
CA GLU A 16 -13.21 12.81 1.84
C GLU A 16 -14.62 13.38 1.59
N LEU A 17 -15.28 12.94 0.51
CA LEU A 17 -16.67 13.27 0.19
C LEU A 17 -17.70 12.50 1.03
N GLY A 18 -17.28 11.69 2.00
CA GLY A 18 -18.15 10.90 2.86
C GLY A 18 -18.66 9.60 2.24
N LEU A 19 -18.07 9.14 1.13
CA LEU A 19 -18.44 7.89 0.47
C LEU A 19 -17.62 6.72 1.04
N GLY A 20 -18.25 5.56 1.16
CA GLY A 20 -17.58 4.31 1.46
C GLY A 20 -17.00 3.69 0.20
N THR A 21 -15.80 3.10 0.32
CA THR A 21 -15.10 2.46 -0.79
C THR A 21 -14.65 1.03 -0.43
N CYS A 22 -14.61 0.14 -1.42
CA CYS A 22 -14.08 -1.22 -1.24
C CYS A 22 -13.29 -1.69 -2.46
N TRP A 23 -12.01 -1.99 -2.24
CA TRP A 23 -11.14 -2.63 -3.22
C TRP A 23 -11.55 -4.09 -3.46
N MET A 24 -11.82 -4.41 -4.72
CA MET A 24 -12.20 -5.74 -5.20
C MET A 24 -11.18 -6.25 -6.20
N GLY A 25 -10.25 -7.09 -5.72
CA GLY A 25 -9.27 -7.80 -6.55
C GLY A 25 -9.73 -9.20 -6.99
N TYR A 26 -10.97 -9.58 -6.65
CA TYR A 26 -11.57 -10.87 -6.99
C TYR A 26 -13.02 -10.65 -7.41
N PHE A 27 -13.29 -10.78 -8.70
CA PHE A 27 -14.62 -10.73 -9.30
C PHE A 27 -14.68 -11.64 -10.52
N ASN A 28 -15.89 -11.97 -10.98
CA ASN A 28 -16.06 -12.76 -12.20
C ASN A 28 -15.84 -11.84 -13.42
N PRO A 29 -14.78 -12.08 -14.25
CA PRO A 29 -14.48 -11.26 -15.42
C PRO A 29 -15.59 -11.26 -16.48
N GLU A 30 -16.46 -12.28 -16.50
CA GLU A 30 -17.58 -12.36 -17.44
C GLU A 30 -18.56 -11.18 -17.31
N TYR A 31 -18.64 -10.58 -16.12
CA TYR A 31 -19.47 -9.39 -15.90
C TYR A 31 -18.81 -8.08 -16.38
N PHE A 32 -17.52 -8.13 -16.71
CA PHE A 32 -16.71 -6.96 -17.12
C PHE A 32 -15.79 -7.33 -18.28
N PRO A 33 -16.34 -7.80 -19.41
CA PRO A 33 -15.54 -8.29 -20.54
C PRO A 33 -14.61 -7.19 -21.10
N GLU A 34 -14.98 -5.92 -20.99
CA GLU A 34 -14.15 -4.78 -21.37
C GLU A 34 -12.90 -4.58 -20.48
N LEU A 35 -12.92 -5.08 -19.24
CA LEU A 35 -11.79 -5.02 -18.30
C LEU A 35 -10.87 -6.24 -18.43
N ALA A 36 -11.33 -7.32 -19.06
CA ALA A 36 -10.60 -8.56 -19.25
C ALA A 36 -9.63 -8.51 -20.45
N ARG A 37 -8.72 -7.54 -20.46
CA ARG A 37 -7.65 -7.42 -21.47
C ARG A 37 -6.37 -8.11 -21.00
N ASP A 38 -5.63 -8.69 -21.95
CA ASP A 38 -4.38 -9.40 -21.69
C ASP A 38 -3.38 -8.52 -20.92
N GLY A 39 -2.90 -9.02 -19.78
CA GLY A 39 -1.91 -8.35 -18.94
C GLY A 39 -2.45 -7.26 -18.00
N VAL A 40 -3.75 -7.00 -17.97
CA VAL A 40 -4.36 -6.06 -17.01
C VAL A 40 -4.64 -6.80 -15.71
N THR A 41 -4.11 -6.32 -14.58
CA THR A 41 -4.57 -6.72 -13.24
C THR A 41 -5.85 -5.94 -12.94
N PRO A 42 -7.05 -6.53 -13.11
CA PRO A 42 -8.26 -5.75 -12.99
C PRO A 42 -8.65 -5.84 -11.51
N ALA A 43 -8.20 -4.86 -10.73
CA ALA A 43 -8.83 -4.55 -9.46
C ALA A 43 -9.86 -3.44 -9.75
N ILE A 44 -10.99 -3.44 -9.04
CA ILE A 44 -11.96 -2.35 -9.11
C ILE A 44 -12.19 -1.81 -7.71
N SER A 45 -12.71 -0.59 -7.60
CA SER A 45 -13.20 -0.05 -6.34
C SER A 45 -14.70 0.22 -6.44
N VAL A 46 -15.48 -0.38 -5.55
CA VAL A 46 -16.91 -0.07 -5.42
C VAL A 46 -17.05 1.16 -4.53
N VAL A 47 -17.88 2.12 -4.94
CA VAL A 47 -18.12 3.39 -4.22
C VAL A 47 -19.62 3.53 -3.93
N GLY A 48 -19.97 3.94 -2.72
CA GLY A 48 -21.37 4.16 -2.35
C GLY A 48 -21.55 4.92 -1.04
N VAL A 49 -22.80 5.26 -0.71
CA VAL A 49 -23.12 5.90 0.58
C VAL A 49 -23.07 4.84 1.68
N PRO A 50 -22.28 5.04 2.75
CA PRO A 50 -22.14 4.04 3.80
C PRO A 50 -23.44 3.92 4.62
N GLU A 51 -24.03 2.72 4.64
CA GLU A 51 -25.13 2.36 5.54
C GLU A 51 -24.59 1.83 6.88
N ARG A 52 -25.40 1.83 7.95
CA ARG A 52 -25.00 1.22 9.22
C ARG A 52 -24.65 -0.26 9.00
N PRO A 53 -23.48 -0.72 9.45
CA PRO A 53 -23.02 -2.06 9.11
C PRO A 53 -23.90 -3.13 9.75
N ARG A 54 -24.42 -4.04 8.92
CA ARG A 54 -25.23 -5.18 9.35
C ARG A 54 -24.35 -6.16 10.14
N LEU A 55 -24.95 -7.00 10.98
CA LEU A 55 -24.18 -7.96 11.81
C LEU A 55 -23.24 -8.85 10.96
N GLY A 56 -23.68 -9.28 9.77
CA GLY A 56 -22.88 -10.10 8.86
C GLY A 56 -21.62 -9.38 8.34
N GLU A 57 -21.71 -8.08 8.06
CA GLU A 57 -20.56 -7.29 7.59
C GLU A 57 -19.49 -7.13 8.68
N ARG A 58 -19.92 -7.04 9.95
CA ARG A 58 -19.00 -7.02 11.10
C ARG A 58 -18.23 -8.33 11.21
N LEU A 59 -18.86 -9.47 10.90
CA LEU A 59 -18.20 -10.78 10.89
C LEU A 59 -17.17 -10.87 9.74
N THR A 60 -17.53 -10.39 8.54
CA THR A 60 -16.59 -10.35 7.40
C THR A 60 -15.37 -9.48 7.69
N ARG A 61 -15.55 -8.26 8.23
CA ARG A 61 -14.43 -7.39 8.64
C ARG A 61 -13.49 -8.06 9.64
N ARG A 62 -14.03 -8.79 10.61
CA ARG A 62 -13.23 -9.56 11.58
C ARG A 62 -12.48 -10.71 10.91
N ALA A 63 -13.13 -11.46 10.01
CA ALA A 63 -12.52 -12.60 9.32
C ALA A 63 -11.31 -12.18 8.45
N VAL A 64 -11.41 -11.05 7.74
CA VAL A 64 -10.29 -10.50 6.96
C VAL A 64 -9.33 -9.64 7.79
N ARG A 65 -9.56 -9.55 9.11
CA ARG A 65 -8.80 -8.72 10.05
C ARG A 65 -8.65 -7.28 9.55
N ALA A 66 -9.72 -6.72 8.99
CA ALA A 66 -9.71 -5.45 8.24
C ALA A 66 -9.04 -4.28 9.00
N ASP A 67 -9.13 -4.27 10.32
CA ASP A 67 -8.62 -3.19 11.18
C ASP A 67 -7.25 -3.51 11.79
N LYS A 68 -6.76 -4.75 11.63
CA LYS A 68 -5.42 -5.11 12.12
C LYS A 68 -4.39 -4.67 11.09
N ARG A 69 -3.25 -4.21 11.57
CA ARG A 69 -2.08 -3.92 10.75
C ARG A 69 -0.86 -4.57 11.39
N LYS A 70 0.07 -5.02 10.57
CA LYS A 70 1.38 -5.51 11.02
C LYS A 70 2.08 -4.43 11.86
N ASP A 71 2.93 -4.91 12.75
CA ASP A 71 3.72 -4.05 13.61
C ASP A 71 4.65 -3.15 12.78
N TRP A 72 4.92 -1.94 13.27
CA TRP A 72 5.82 -0.99 12.64
C TRP A 72 7.22 -1.58 12.39
N SER A 73 7.75 -2.31 13.38
CA SER A 73 9.12 -2.84 13.36
C SER A 73 9.40 -3.88 12.28
N VAL A 74 8.35 -4.52 11.75
CA VAL A 74 8.49 -5.49 10.66
C VAL A 74 8.30 -4.87 9.27
N MET A 75 8.08 -3.54 9.20
CA MET A 75 7.74 -2.83 7.97
C MET A 75 8.76 -1.77 7.59
N PHE A 76 9.33 -1.08 8.57
CA PHE A 76 10.21 0.07 8.37
C PHE A 76 11.59 -0.21 8.96
N PHE A 77 12.64 0.04 8.18
CA PHE A 77 14.02 -0.27 8.53
C PHE A 77 14.96 0.91 8.23
N ASP A 78 16.14 0.92 8.85
CA ASP A 78 17.15 1.97 8.76
C ASP A 78 18.48 1.39 8.25
N GLY A 79 18.82 1.71 7.00
CA GLY A 79 19.99 1.24 6.26
C GLY A 79 19.89 -0.20 5.74
N THR A 80 19.44 -1.13 6.58
CA THR A 80 19.33 -2.57 6.23
C THR A 80 18.07 -3.19 6.82
N PHE A 81 17.61 -4.31 6.24
CA PHE A 81 16.44 -5.06 6.75
C PHE A 81 16.62 -5.67 8.16
N GLU A 82 17.83 -5.62 8.73
CA GLU A 82 18.12 -6.15 10.06
C GLU A 82 17.90 -5.12 11.17
N ARG A 83 17.77 -3.83 10.80
CA ARG A 83 17.70 -2.72 11.75
C ARG A 83 16.35 -2.02 11.64
N PRO A 84 15.36 -2.36 12.48
CA PRO A 84 14.08 -1.67 12.49
C PRO A 84 14.26 -0.16 12.72
N LEU A 85 13.56 0.65 11.94
CA LEU A 85 13.48 2.10 12.14
C LEU A 85 12.53 2.35 13.30
N SER A 86 12.95 3.06 14.36
CA SER A 86 12.02 3.46 15.42
C SER A 86 11.16 4.65 14.99
N ARG A 87 10.01 4.86 15.64
CA ARG A 87 9.14 6.01 15.35
C ARG A 87 9.83 7.32 15.70
N GLU A 88 10.61 7.33 16.78
CA GLU A 88 11.38 8.49 17.22
C GLU A 88 12.47 8.83 16.20
N ALA A 89 13.18 7.81 15.67
CA ALA A 89 14.21 8.00 14.65
C ALA A 89 13.63 8.38 13.28
N ALA A 90 12.37 8.06 13.01
CA ALA A 90 11.67 8.50 11.81
C ALA A 90 11.33 10.00 11.84
N GLY A 91 11.28 10.64 13.01
CA GLY A 91 11.05 12.08 13.14
C GLY A 91 9.77 12.54 12.46
N GLU A 92 9.87 13.58 11.62
CA GLU A 92 8.75 14.12 10.83
C GLU A 92 8.12 13.09 9.88
N TRP A 93 8.89 12.08 9.45
CA TRP A 93 8.41 11.00 8.58
C TRP A 93 7.60 9.94 9.32
N ALA A 94 7.52 9.99 10.66
CA ALA A 94 6.74 9.02 11.43
C ALA A 94 5.25 9.02 11.04
N GLY A 95 4.68 10.20 10.79
CA GLY A 95 3.29 10.38 10.35
C GLY A 95 3.02 9.81 8.95
N PRO A 96 3.76 10.24 7.91
CA PRO A 96 3.62 9.69 6.56
C PRO A 96 3.82 8.17 6.47
N LEU A 97 4.82 7.62 7.16
CA LEU A 97 5.04 6.18 7.21
C LEU A 97 3.91 5.44 7.93
N GLU A 98 3.29 6.05 8.95
CA GLU A 98 2.10 5.48 9.58
C GLU A 98 0.91 5.44 8.60
N MET A 99 0.73 6.46 7.75
CA MET A 99 -0.32 6.43 6.73
C MET A 99 -0.06 5.34 5.69
N LEU A 100 1.20 5.19 5.22
CA LEU A 100 1.60 4.04 4.39
C LEU A 100 1.26 2.71 5.10
N ARG A 101 1.55 2.59 6.41
CA ARG A 101 1.23 1.40 7.21
C ARG A 101 -0.26 1.07 7.19
N LEU A 102 -1.11 2.10 7.28
CA LEU A 102 -2.57 1.99 7.34
C LEU A 102 -3.23 1.72 5.99
N ALA A 103 -2.53 1.94 4.87
CA ALA A 103 -3.02 1.71 3.52
C ALA A 103 -3.72 0.33 3.36
N PRO A 104 -4.80 0.25 2.56
CA PRO A 104 -5.46 -1.02 2.28
C PRO A 104 -4.57 -1.93 1.42
N SER A 105 -4.82 -3.24 1.48
CA SER A 105 -4.13 -4.21 0.63
C SER A 105 -4.94 -5.50 0.46
N ALA A 106 -4.65 -6.25 -0.61
CA ALA A 106 -5.27 -7.53 -0.89
C ALA A 106 -5.20 -8.50 0.30
N GLY A 107 -6.37 -8.86 0.83
CA GLY A 107 -6.48 -9.73 2.01
C GLY A 107 -5.76 -9.21 3.26
N ASN A 108 -5.59 -7.89 3.36
CA ASN A 108 -4.84 -7.22 4.41
C ASN A 108 -3.41 -7.76 4.57
N GLY A 109 -2.79 -8.10 3.43
CA GLY A 109 -1.48 -8.73 3.38
C GLY A 109 -0.33 -7.78 3.74
N GLN A 110 -0.49 -6.49 3.44
CA GLN A 110 0.52 -5.44 3.58
C GLN A 110 1.89 -5.92 3.04
N PRO A 111 1.99 -6.08 1.71
CA PRO A 111 3.17 -6.66 1.06
C PRO A 111 4.33 -5.66 0.96
N TRP A 112 4.24 -4.44 1.50
CA TRP A 112 5.35 -3.47 1.46
C TRP A 112 6.33 -3.65 2.61
N ARG A 113 7.61 -3.38 2.32
CA ARG A 113 8.67 -3.06 3.29
C ARG A 113 9.37 -1.80 2.83
N VAL A 114 9.89 -1.01 3.77
CA VAL A 114 10.54 0.25 3.48
C VAL A 114 11.87 0.31 4.21
N VAL A 115 12.94 0.62 3.49
CA VAL A 115 14.26 0.89 4.07
C VAL A 115 14.59 2.35 3.83
N ARG A 116 14.90 3.09 4.90
CA ARG A 116 15.47 4.44 4.78
C ARG A 116 16.98 4.34 4.64
N ASP A 117 17.59 4.98 3.66
CA ASP A 117 19.05 5.05 3.54
C ASP A 117 19.67 6.21 4.38
N GLY A 118 20.99 6.39 4.26
CA GLY A 118 21.73 7.43 4.97
C GLY A 118 21.43 8.85 4.49
N ASP A 119 20.90 9.00 3.28
CA ASP A 119 20.55 10.29 2.66
C ASP A 119 19.07 10.66 2.94
N GLY A 120 18.33 9.80 3.64
CA GLY A 120 16.93 10.00 3.97
C GLY A 120 15.95 9.48 2.91
N THR A 121 16.44 8.86 1.84
CA THR A 121 15.61 8.24 0.79
C THR A 121 14.89 7.01 1.34
N PHE A 122 13.61 6.85 1.00
CA PHE A 122 12.83 5.68 1.41
C PHE A 122 12.66 4.72 0.23
N HIS A 123 13.28 3.54 0.32
CA HIS A 123 13.21 2.49 -0.69
C HIS A 123 12.08 1.51 -0.37
N LEU A 124 11.09 1.43 -1.25
CA LEU A 124 9.95 0.53 -1.14
C LEU A 124 10.25 -0.80 -1.82
N TYR A 125 9.99 -1.87 -1.08
CA TYR A 125 10.13 -3.25 -1.51
C TYR A 125 8.79 -3.98 -1.41
N LEU A 126 8.55 -4.88 -2.36
CA LEU A 126 7.47 -5.85 -2.33
C LEU A 126 7.97 -7.14 -1.67
N HIS A 127 7.41 -7.46 -0.51
CA HIS A 127 7.54 -8.73 0.18
C HIS A 127 6.32 -9.62 -0.07
N ARG A 128 6.54 -10.77 -0.73
CA ARG A 128 5.49 -11.70 -1.15
C ARG A 128 4.82 -12.36 0.06
N VAL A 129 3.52 -12.10 0.27
CA VAL A 129 2.76 -12.67 1.41
C VAL A 129 1.88 -13.87 1.04
N LYS A 130 1.20 -13.86 -0.11
CA LYS A 130 0.40 -14.99 -0.62
C LYS A 130 0.56 -15.14 -2.12
N LYS A 131 0.86 -16.37 -2.55
CA LYS A 131 1.07 -16.73 -3.97
C LYS A 131 -0.10 -16.29 -4.86
N ARG A 132 -1.35 -16.57 -4.45
CA ARG A 132 -2.56 -16.21 -5.21
C ARG A 132 -2.75 -14.71 -5.48
N TYR A 133 -2.23 -13.84 -4.61
CA TYR A 133 -2.32 -12.39 -4.81
C TYR A 133 -1.19 -11.90 -5.70
N HIS A 134 0.00 -12.48 -5.54
CA HIS A 134 1.15 -12.22 -6.40
C HIS A 134 0.89 -12.63 -7.86
N GLU A 135 0.41 -13.84 -8.10
CA GLU A 135 0.13 -14.37 -9.45
C GLU A 135 -0.96 -13.57 -10.19
N ARG A 136 -1.79 -12.84 -9.46
CA ARG A 136 -2.82 -11.94 -10.02
C ARG A 136 -2.32 -10.50 -10.21
N GLY A 137 -1.08 -10.19 -9.82
CA GLY A 137 -0.52 -8.84 -9.85
C GLY A 137 -1.07 -7.88 -8.78
N LEU A 138 -1.84 -8.37 -7.81
CA LEU A 138 -2.46 -7.53 -6.77
C LEU A 138 -1.43 -6.88 -5.85
N HIS A 139 -0.28 -7.53 -5.62
CA HIS A 139 0.77 -6.92 -4.81
C HIS A 139 1.33 -5.64 -5.45
N ASP A 140 1.44 -5.56 -6.78
CA ASP A 140 1.90 -4.34 -7.45
C ASP A 140 0.83 -3.23 -7.44
N VAL A 141 -0.45 -3.60 -7.31
CA VAL A 141 -1.53 -2.64 -7.00
C VAL A 141 -1.37 -2.15 -5.56
N ASP A 142 -1.18 -3.07 -4.60
CA ASP A 142 -0.99 -2.76 -3.18
C ASP A 142 0.22 -1.83 -2.94
N ILE A 143 1.33 -2.00 -3.67
CA ILE A 143 2.47 -1.07 -3.61
C ILE A 143 2.09 0.33 -4.10
N GLY A 144 1.31 0.43 -5.18
CA GLY A 144 0.80 1.71 -5.67
C GLY A 144 -0.08 2.43 -4.65
N ILE A 145 -0.96 1.68 -3.97
CA ILE A 145 -1.79 2.22 -2.88
C ILE A 145 -0.89 2.75 -1.76
N ALA A 146 0.11 1.97 -1.33
CA ALA A 146 1.06 2.39 -0.31
C ALA A 146 1.83 3.67 -0.69
N MET A 147 2.24 3.80 -1.96
CA MET A 147 2.87 5.02 -2.49
C MET A 147 1.97 6.25 -2.34
N ALA A 148 0.68 6.13 -2.69
CA ALA A 148 -0.28 7.24 -2.60
C ALA A 148 -0.45 7.73 -1.16
N HIS A 149 -0.57 6.79 -0.20
CA HIS A 149 -0.70 7.14 1.22
C HIS A 149 0.55 7.84 1.76
N LEU A 150 1.76 7.38 1.42
CA LEU A 150 2.99 8.04 1.85
C LEU A 150 3.08 9.45 1.30
N GLU A 151 2.90 9.61 -0.01
CA GLU A 151 3.09 10.88 -0.69
C GLU A 151 2.06 11.92 -0.26
N LEU A 152 0.78 11.56 -0.19
CA LEU A 152 -0.26 12.48 0.24
C LEU A 152 -0.06 12.93 1.69
N ALA A 153 0.32 12.00 2.58
CA ALA A 153 0.60 12.33 3.97
C ALA A 153 1.88 13.16 4.14
N ALA A 154 2.91 12.90 3.33
CA ALA A 154 4.13 13.70 3.30
C ALA A 154 3.81 15.14 2.88
N ARG A 155 3.07 15.33 1.79
CA ARG A 155 2.66 16.65 1.30
C ARG A 155 1.85 17.42 2.34
N GLU A 156 0.90 16.77 3.02
CA GLU A 156 0.12 17.39 4.10
C GLU A 156 1.00 17.82 5.28
N ALA A 157 2.05 17.05 5.58
CA ALA A 157 3.04 17.38 6.61
C ALA A 157 4.05 18.46 6.18
N GLY A 158 3.94 19.01 4.97
CA GLY A 158 4.90 19.97 4.42
C GLY A 158 6.21 19.34 3.95
N LEU A 159 6.27 18.02 3.82
CA LEU A 159 7.42 17.26 3.35
C LEU A 159 7.34 17.07 1.84
N SER A 160 8.48 17.19 1.16
CA SER A 160 8.57 17.06 -0.29
C SER A 160 9.53 15.97 -0.71
N GLY A 161 9.33 15.51 -1.95
CA GLY A 161 10.15 14.50 -2.58
C GLY A 161 9.51 14.03 -3.88
N GLU A 162 10.09 12.98 -4.45
CA GLU A 162 9.62 12.41 -5.69
C GLU A 162 9.86 10.90 -5.79
N TRP A 163 9.00 10.22 -6.53
CA TRP A 163 9.14 8.80 -6.83
C TRP A 163 10.09 8.59 -8.01
N ARG A 164 11.13 7.78 -7.80
CA ARG A 164 12.03 7.33 -8.88
C ARG A 164 12.31 5.84 -8.76
N VAL A 165 12.57 5.20 -9.90
CA VAL A 165 12.97 3.79 -9.97
C VAL A 165 14.49 3.73 -10.07
N GLU A 166 15.13 3.83 -8.92
CA GLU A 166 16.59 3.75 -8.74
C GLU A 166 16.86 2.75 -7.61
N ASP A 167 17.29 1.53 -7.96
CA ASP A 167 17.52 0.45 -6.99
C ASP A 167 18.81 0.72 -6.21
N PRO A 168 18.76 0.82 -4.87
CA PRO A 168 19.94 1.05 -4.04
C PRO A 168 20.88 -0.17 -3.96
N GLY A 169 20.50 -1.33 -4.52
CA GLY A 169 21.32 -2.54 -4.51
C GLY A 169 21.44 -3.18 -3.12
N LEU A 170 20.52 -2.87 -2.20
CA LEU A 170 20.52 -3.43 -0.85
C LEU A 170 20.16 -4.93 -0.87
N SER A 171 20.86 -5.70 -0.04
CA SER A 171 20.50 -7.10 0.20
C SER A 171 19.12 -7.18 0.87
N ALA A 172 18.20 -7.91 0.25
CA ALA A 172 16.82 -8.07 0.72
C ALA A 172 16.54 -9.52 1.13
N PRO A 173 15.70 -9.78 2.15
CA PRO A 173 15.29 -11.13 2.53
C PRO A 173 14.56 -11.86 1.40
N ASP A 174 14.58 -13.19 1.43
CA ASP A 174 13.89 -14.03 0.46
C ASP A 174 12.42 -13.60 0.23
N GLY A 175 12.03 -13.55 -1.05
CA GLY A 175 10.70 -13.13 -1.46
C GLY A 175 10.45 -11.62 -1.32
N THR A 176 11.50 -10.82 -1.11
CA THR A 176 11.45 -9.36 -1.06
C THR A 176 12.19 -8.78 -2.27
N GLU A 177 11.53 -7.89 -3.00
CA GLU A 177 12.06 -7.33 -4.24
C GLU A 177 11.90 -5.81 -4.25
N TYR A 178 12.91 -5.10 -4.75
CA TYR A 178 12.84 -3.66 -4.93
C TYR A 178 11.69 -3.28 -5.90
N ARG A 179 11.08 -2.11 -5.67
CA ARG A 179 10.03 -1.57 -6.53
C ARG A 179 10.23 -0.12 -6.91
N VAL A 180 10.45 0.77 -5.94
CA VAL A 180 10.53 2.21 -6.18
C VAL A 180 11.16 2.91 -4.95
N SER A 181 11.69 4.11 -5.13
CA SER A 181 12.21 4.94 -4.03
C SER A 181 11.55 6.30 -4.00
N TRP A 182 11.33 6.81 -2.78
CA TRP A 182 10.95 8.18 -2.51
C TRP A 182 12.19 8.98 -2.12
N PHE A 183 12.65 9.84 -3.04
CA PHE A 183 13.77 10.75 -2.82
C PHE A 183 13.25 11.99 -2.11
N THR A 184 13.72 12.25 -0.90
CA THR A 184 13.34 13.41 -0.10
C THR A 184 14.07 14.67 -0.59
N HIS A 185 13.44 15.85 -0.45
CA HIS A 185 14.05 17.14 -0.78
C HIS A 185 14.33 17.97 0.47
#